data_AF-A0A6N2UYU3-F1
#
_entry.id   AF-A0A6N2UYU3-F1
#
_cell.length_a   1.000
_cell.length_b   1.000
_cell.length_c   1.000
_cell.angle_alpha   90.00
_cell.angle_beta   90.00
_cell.angle_gamma   90.00
#
_symmetry.space_group_name_H-M   'P 1'
#
loop_
_entity.id
_entity.type
_entity.pdbx_description
1 polymer ?
#
loop_
_entity_poly.entity_id
_entity_poly.type
_entity_poly.pdbx_seq_one_letter_code
_entity_poly.pdbx_strand_id
1 'polypeptide(L)'
;MKEDISLYQWIYEYLLMMIQCGVVSHGESLPPIWDLADKFHVSIRPVQQALAMLESQGWIAMDGKRFRVVARLTPEEIEQNYAVHFWSRRDAIRDIYAFESMVSADILLAALQLLPEKDAKRLSRWEDDPSNQDFIGSIYLLEEMLHPLGNPMLTGLLCDLALFQAYPFSARGGEKDGGFLCSCGSLLSLLGLCRQRNHAEARRQICQHLDDNALRLYASFHDSPQPPDVQPVSFEWQVYRGRPRQVYSVVYKLIHQIALGELPMGQRLPPINTLADQFGVSRSTIRRATGVMNSIGVTQPSGGKGTKPVPLTPEAVANGLETYTMRTMMAKYLQALQIFSLTAPGIIRDTFLQIGEQQLASAAANFREIAASGRWNTITELFCQLMIDASGNGVVRELYARLLEQLVWGHPLSCLAGSPEKSRMYCHCADTLALYLERRDLDAFCREAKWHFDSLLLFGRALLLQHGAGGVKPIVLVEGLPKP
;
A
#
# COMPACT_ATOMS: atom_id res chain seq x y z
N MET A 1 14.69 8.61 23.77
CA MET A 1 15.06 9.10 22.43
C MET A 1 15.48 7.88 21.64
N LYS A 2 14.62 7.35 20.74
CA LYS A 2 14.93 6.35 19.71
C LYS A 2 13.65 5.98 18.97
N GLU A 3 13.84 5.56 17.72
CA GLU A 3 12.86 5.11 16.70
C GLU A 3 12.26 6.19 15.77
N ASP A 4 13.15 6.87 15.04
CA ASP A 4 12.97 7.21 13.60
C ASP A 4 13.64 6.17 12.69
N ILE A 5 14.04 5.01 13.25
CA ILE A 5 15.09 4.13 12.71
C ILE A 5 14.76 3.61 11.30
N SER A 6 13.50 3.33 10.96
CA SER A 6 13.22 2.66 9.68
C SER A 6 13.30 3.55 8.43
N LEU A 7 12.87 4.81 8.49
CA LEU A 7 12.77 5.65 7.27
C LEU A 7 14.12 6.13 6.78
N TYR A 8 14.93 6.73 7.65
CA TYR A 8 16.25 7.18 7.23
C TYR A 8 17.14 5.98 6.91
N GLN A 9 16.97 4.84 7.59
CA GLN A 9 17.74 3.63 7.30
C GLN A 9 17.42 3.09 5.91
N TRP A 10 16.15 3.09 5.51
CA TRP A 10 15.79 2.71 4.15
C TRP A 10 16.31 3.70 3.09
N ILE A 11 16.24 5.01 3.35
CA ILE A 11 16.85 6.04 2.47
C ILE A 11 18.37 5.84 2.40
N TYR A 12 19.01 5.57 3.53
CA TYR A 12 20.43 5.27 3.63
C TYR A 12 20.79 4.02 2.82
N GLU A 13 20.04 2.92 2.97
CA GLU A 13 20.26 1.66 2.25
C GLU A 13 20.10 1.87 0.73
N TYR A 14 19.10 2.64 0.30
CA TYR A 14 18.91 3.00 -1.10
C TYR A 14 20.09 3.81 -1.64
N LEU A 15 20.48 4.88 -0.95
CA LEU A 15 21.58 5.75 -1.40
C LEU A 15 22.91 5.00 -1.38
N LEU A 16 23.14 4.16 -0.37
CA LEU A 16 24.30 3.28 -0.27
C LEU A 16 24.35 2.31 -1.44
N MET A 17 23.21 1.68 -1.77
CA MET A 17 23.08 0.79 -2.92
C MET A 17 23.45 1.49 -4.22
N MET A 18 22.98 2.73 -4.45
CA MET A 18 23.34 3.49 -5.65
C MET A 18 24.86 3.69 -5.77
N ILE A 19 25.55 3.91 -4.66
CA ILE A 19 27.01 4.05 -4.62
C ILE A 19 27.69 2.69 -4.83
N GLN A 20 27.26 1.66 -4.09
CA GLN A 20 27.85 0.31 -4.11
C GLN A 20 27.73 -0.38 -5.46
N CYS A 21 26.66 -0.11 -6.20
CA CYS A 21 26.41 -0.63 -7.54
C CYS A 21 26.90 0.31 -8.65
N GLY A 22 27.61 1.39 -8.32
CA GLY A 22 28.22 2.29 -9.31
C GLY A 22 27.25 3.20 -10.09
N VAL A 23 25.99 3.34 -9.65
CA VAL A 23 25.01 4.27 -10.26
C VAL A 23 25.44 5.72 -10.08
N VAL A 24 26.02 6.02 -8.91
CA VAL A 24 26.69 7.30 -8.66
C VAL A 24 28.15 7.03 -8.34
N SER A 25 29.02 7.43 -9.25
CA SER A 25 30.45 7.13 -9.21
C SER A 25 31.24 8.12 -8.37
N HIS A 26 32.47 7.76 -8.02
CA HIS A 26 33.40 8.63 -7.30
C HIS A 26 33.52 10.02 -7.95
N GLY A 27 33.31 11.07 -7.17
CA GLY A 27 33.38 12.47 -7.62
C GLY A 27 32.06 13.04 -8.14
N GLU A 28 31.05 12.20 -8.37
CA GLU A 28 29.69 12.66 -8.72
C GLU A 28 28.93 13.11 -7.47
N SER A 29 27.97 14.03 -7.68
CA SER A 29 27.13 14.56 -6.60
C SER A 29 25.84 13.78 -6.48
N LEU A 30 25.44 13.48 -5.26
CA LEU A 30 24.07 13.02 -4.97
C LEU A 30 23.05 14.13 -5.28
N PRO A 31 21.79 13.76 -5.55
CA PRO A 31 20.72 14.73 -5.70
C PRO A 31 20.61 15.64 -4.46
N PRO A 32 20.16 16.90 -4.64
CA PRO A 32 19.84 17.79 -3.54
C PRO A 32 18.92 17.15 -2.49
N ILE A 33 19.07 17.57 -1.24
CA ILE A 33 18.28 17.05 -0.11
C ILE A 33 16.76 17.16 -0.35
N TRP A 34 16.32 18.25 -1.00
CA TRP A 34 14.91 18.50 -1.29
C TRP A 34 14.37 17.49 -2.31
N ASP A 35 15.10 17.30 -3.40
CA ASP A 35 14.77 16.31 -4.43
C ASP A 35 14.68 14.89 -3.85
N LEU A 36 15.59 14.53 -2.93
CA LEU A 36 15.51 13.26 -2.20
C LEU A 36 14.30 13.19 -1.26
N ALA A 37 13.98 14.28 -0.56
CA ALA A 37 12.85 14.31 0.36
C ALA A 37 11.52 14.14 -0.39
N ASP A 38 11.39 14.79 -1.54
CA ASP A 38 10.24 14.67 -2.43
C ASP A 38 10.15 13.26 -3.01
N LYS A 39 11.25 12.73 -3.55
CA LYS A 39 11.35 11.34 -4.09
C LYS A 39 10.88 10.29 -3.10
N PHE A 40 11.22 10.45 -1.82
CA PHE A 40 10.86 9.49 -0.77
C PHE A 40 9.59 9.88 -0.01
N HIS A 41 8.87 10.94 -0.42
CA HIS A 41 7.73 11.52 0.31
C HIS A 41 7.94 11.59 1.82
N VAL A 42 9.12 12.08 2.21
CA VAL A 42 9.47 12.27 3.62
C VAL A 42 9.73 13.73 3.88
N SER A 43 9.62 14.12 5.16
CA SER A 43 10.26 15.36 5.58
C SER A 43 11.77 15.29 5.33
N ILE A 44 12.42 16.44 5.21
CA ILE A 44 13.87 16.57 5.05
C ILE A 44 14.69 15.81 6.10
N ARG A 45 14.19 15.70 7.35
CA ARG A 45 14.94 15.17 8.49
C ARG A 45 15.45 13.74 8.27
N PRO A 46 14.63 12.76 7.87
CA PRO A 46 15.09 11.44 7.45
C PRO A 46 16.20 11.46 6.39
N VAL A 47 16.10 12.32 5.37
CA VAL A 47 17.15 12.43 4.34
C VAL A 47 18.46 12.94 4.95
N GLN A 48 18.40 13.97 5.78
CA GLN A 48 19.58 14.48 6.48
C GLN A 48 20.23 13.43 7.37
N GLN A 49 19.43 12.61 8.06
CA GLN A 49 19.93 11.51 8.89
C GLN A 49 20.61 10.43 8.05
N ALA A 50 20.03 10.07 6.90
CA ALA A 50 20.61 9.11 5.98
C ALA A 50 21.95 9.60 5.40
N LEU A 51 22.00 10.86 4.97
CA LEU A 51 23.22 11.49 4.44
C LEU A 51 24.31 11.62 5.52
N ALA A 52 23.95 12.04 6.73
CA ALA A 52 24.89 12.08 7.86
C ALA A 52 25.47 10.70 8.18
N MET A 53 24.65 9.64 8.05
CA MET A 53 25.11 8.27 8.25
C MET A 53 26.08 7.81 7.14
N LEU A 54 25.77 8.10 5.87
CA LEU A 54 26.69 7.84 4.75
C LEU A 54 28.02 8.58 4.90
N GLU A 55 27.96 9.86 5.31
CA GLU A 55 29.15 10.68 5.56
C GLU A 55 29.99 10.13 6.72
N SER A 56 29.34 9.74 7.83
CA SER A 56 30.03 9.15 8.99
C SER A 56 30.75 7.84 8.69
N GLN A 57 30.29 7.12 7.66
CA GLN A 57 30.90 5.87 7.18
C GLN A 57 31.87 6.08 6.01
N GLY A 58 32.07 7.33 5.57
CA GLY A 58 33.03 7.66 4.52
C GLY A 58 32.58 7.35 3.09
N TRP A 59 31.28 7.16 2.85
CA TRP A 59 30.76 6.96 1.49
C TRP A 59 30.70 8.27 0.69
N ILE A 60 30.35 9.35 1.38
CA ILE A 60 30.17 10.69 0.80
C ILE A 60 30.86 11.74 1.67
N ALA A 61 31.12 12.90 1.09
CA ALA A 61 31.56 14.09 1.81
C ALA A 61 30.80 15.33 1.32
N MET A 62 30.54 16.26 2.22
CA MET A 62 29.94 17.54 1.85
C MET A 62 30.91 18.39 1.02
N ASP A 63 30.43 18.86 -0.12
CA ASP A 63 31.13 19.80 -1.00
C ASP A 63 30.21 20.97 -1.35
N GLY A 64 30.45 22.10 -0.69
CA GLY A 64 29.58 23.27 -0.77
C GLY A 64 28.17 22.99 -0.23
N LYS A 65 27.18 22.94 -1.14
CA LYS A 65 25.76 22.67 -0.82
C LYS A 65 25.28 21.26 -1.21
N ARG A 66 26.16 20.42 -1.73
CA ARG A 66 25.84 19.05 -2.20
C ARG A 66 26.75 18.04 -1.53
N PHE A 67 26.34 16.77 -1.55
CA PHE A 67 27.18 15.67 -1.12
C PHE A 67 27.79 14.99 -2.34
N ARG A 68 29.10 14.76 -2.29
CA ARG A 68 29.87 14.09 -3.35
C ARG A 68 30.26 12.68 -2.90
N VAL A 69 30.22 11.71 -3.80
CA VAL A 69 30.71 10.35 -3.50
C VAL A 69 32.23 10.36 -3.41
N VAL A 70 32.78 9.89 -2.28
CA VAL A 70 34.23 9.81 -2.04
C VAL A 70 34.75 8.37 -2.00
N ALA A 71 33.85 7.39 -1.84
CA ALA A 71 34.19 5.98 -1.94
C ALA A 71 34.74 5.64 -3.34
N ARG A 72 35.81 4.84 -3.38
CA ARG A 72 36.41 4.32 -4.62
C ARG A 72 36.25 2.81 -4.64
N LEU A 73 35.29 2.35 -5.43
CA LEU A 73 35.06 0.93 -5.65
C LEU A 73 35.72 0.52 -6.95
N THR A 74 36.35 -0.65 -6.94
CA THR A 74 36.85 -1.31 -8.15
C THR A 74 35.68 -1.80 -9.00
N PRO A 75 35.85 -1.96 -10.32
CA PRO A 75 34.84 -2.59 -11.17
C PRO A 75 34.39 -3.95 -10.63
N GLU A 76 35.31 -4.78 -10.14
CA GLU A 76 35.00 -6.10 -9.57
C GLU A 76 34.12 -6.01 -8.31
N GLU A 77 34.37 -5.04 -7.42
CA GLU A 77 33.52 -4.83 -6.24
C GLU A 77 32.12 -4.36 -6.62
N ILE A 78 32.01 -3.48 -7.62
CA ILE A 78 30.72 -3.01 -8.14
C ILE A 78 29.93 -4.19 -8.72
N GLU A 79 30.59 -5.05 -9.51
CA GLU A 79 29.99 -6.25 -10.07
C GLU A 79 29.48 -7.22 -9.01
N GLN A 80 30.29 -7.47 -7.98
CA GLN A 80 29.90 -8.36 -6.89
C GLN A 80 28.72 -7.80 -6.08
N ASN A 81 28.76 -6.51 -5.74
CA ASN A 81 27.66 -5.84 -5.03
C ASN A 81 26.37 -5.90 -5.84
N TYR A 82 26.48 -5.62 -7.15
CA TYR A 82 25.37 -5.70 -8.08
C TYR A 82 24.76 -7.11 -8.11
N ALA A 83 25.59 -8.16 -8.24
CA ALA A 83 25.11 -9.53 -8.31
C ALA A 83 24.43 -9.97 -7.02
N VAL A 84 25.00 -9.67 -5.84
CA VAL A 84 24.40 -10.00 -4.54
C VAL A 84 23.05 -9.29 -4.36
N HIS A 85 23.01 -7.99 -4.63
CA HIS A 85 21.79 -7.21 -4.47
C HIS A 85 20.69 -7.66 -5.45
N PHE A 86 21.07 -8.13 -6.65
CA PHE A 86 20.13 -8.55 -7.71
C PHE A 86 19.54 -9.92 -7.38
N TRP A 87 20.41 -10.89 -7.08
CA TRP A 87 20.01 -12.26 -6.76
C TRP A 87 19.22 -12.34 -5.46
N SER A 88 19.51 -11.50 -4.47
CA SER A 88 18.75 -11.48 -3.21
C SER A 88 17.30 -11.06 -3.39
N ARG A 89 16.99 -10.28 -4.42
CA ARG A 89 15.63 -9.75 -4.66
C ARG A 89 14.88 -10.47 -5.77
N ARG A 90 15.50 -11.44 -6.44
CA ARG A 90 14.95 -12.12 -7.61
C ARG A 90 13.51 -12.60 -7.41
N ASP A 91 13.26 -13.34 -6.33
CA ASP A 91 11.92 -13.89 -6.07
C ASP A 91 10.90 -12.80 -5.73
N ALA A 92 11.28 -11.80 -4.92
CA ALA A 92 10.39 -10.68 -4.60
C ALA A 92 10.06 -9.84 -5.85
N ILE A 93 11.05 -9.58 -6.71
CA ILE A 93 10.85 -8.88 -7.98
C ILE A 93 9.91 -9.68 -8.89
N ARG A 94 10.10 -10.99 -9.04
CA ARG A 94 9.19 -11.86 -9.80
C ARG A 94 7.75 -11.73 -9.27
N ASP A 95 7.59 -11.78 -7.95
CA ASP A 95 6.29 -11.64 -7.31
C ASP A 95 5.68 -10.23 -7.54
N ILE A 96 6.49 -9.17 -7.56
CA ILE A 96 6.01 -7.81 -7.91
C ILE A 96 5.50 -7.76 -9.35
N TYR A 97 6.26 -8.25 -10.34
CA TYR A 97 5.80 -8.25 -11.73
C TYR A 97 4.51 -9.06 -11.92
N ALA A 98 4.42 -10.23 -11.27
CA ALA A 98 3.19 -11.00 -11.27
C ALA A 98 2.04 -10.21 -10.64
N PHE A 99 2.26 -9.55 -9.49
CA PHE A 99 1.26 -8.69 -8.85
C PHE A 99 0.81 -7.54 -9.76
N GLU A 100 1.75 -6.83 -10.39
CA GLU A 100 1.45 -5.71 -11.30
C GLU A 100 0.65 -6.16 -12.52
N SER A 101 0.94 -7.34 -13.07
CA SER A 101 0.14 -7.91 -14.17
C SER A 101 -1.32 -8.15 -13.80
N MET A 102 -1.59 -8.42 -12.51
CA MET A 102 -2.95 -8.65 -11.99
C MET A 102 -3.73 -7.35 -11.81
N VAL A 103 -3.08 -6.25 -11.39
CA VAL A 103 -3.80 -5.07 -10.85
C VAL A 103 -3.53 -3.76 -11.57
N SER A 104 -2.37 -3.58 -12.19
CA SER A 104 -1.93 -2.25 -12.63
C SER A 104 -2.76 -1.69 -13.77
N ALA A 105 -3.26 -2.55 -14.68
CA ALA A 105 -4.12 -2.11 -15.75
C ALA A 105 -5.45 -1.50 -15.23
N ASP A 106 -6.07 -2.14 -14.24
CA ASP A 106 -7.34 -1.67 -13.68
C ASP A 106 -7.14 -0.39 -12.84
N ILE A 107 -6.03 -0.29 -12.10
CA ILE A 107 -5.66 0.93 -11.36
C ILE A 107 -5.41 2.10 -12.32
N LEU A 108 -4.57 1.91 -13.34
CA LEU A 108 -4.20 2.95 -14.29
C LEU A 108 -5.40 3.40 -15.12
N LEU A 109 -6.24 2.48 -15.59
CA LEU A 109 -7.48 2.83 -16.28
C LEU A 109 -8.43 3.61 -15.40
N ALA A 110 -8.55 3.24 -14.12
CA ALA A 110 -9.38 3.98 -13.18
C ALA A 110 -8.87 5.42 -13.01
N ALA A 111 -7.56 5.58 -12.85
CA ALA A 111 -6.94 6.89 -12.68
C ALA A 111 -7.07 7.78 -13.92
N LEU A 112 -6.76 7.23 -15.10
CA LEU A 112 -6.84 7.95 -16.38
C LEU A 112 -8.27 8.38 -16.74
N GLN A 113 -9.29 7.61 -16.34
CA GLN A 113 -10.70 7.99 -16.53
C GLN A 113 -11.12 9.19 -15.67
N LEU A 114 -10.50 9.38 -14.51
CA LEU A 114 -10.76 10.50 -13.62
C LEU A 114 -9.87 11.71 -13.88
N LEU A 115 -8.86 11.57 -14.74
CA LEU A 115 -7.85 12.58 -15.00
C LEU A 115 -8.49 13.82 -15.65
N PRO A 116 -8.40 15.02 -15.03
CA PRO A 116 -8.93 16.24 -15.62
C PRO A 116 -8.26 16.58 -16.95
N GLU A 117 -9.01 17.18 -17.88
CA GLU A 117 -8.49 17.50 -19.22
C GLU A 117 -7.25 18.43 -19.18
N LYS A 118 -7.21 19.35 -18.22
CA LYS A 118 -6.04 20.23 -17.98
C LYS A 118 -4.78 19.43 -17.63
N ASP A 119 -4.92 18.37 -16.86
CA ASP A 119 -3.81 17.56 -16.36
C ASP A 119 -3.38 16.56 -17.44
N ALA A 120 -4.34 16.01 -18.18
CA ALA A 120 -4.06 15.22 -19.39
C ALA A 120 -3.26 16.00 -20.45
N LYS A 121 -3.54 17.30 -20.65
CA LYS A 121 -2.77 18.18 -21.56
C LYS A 121 -1.36 18.51 -21.05
N ARG A 122 -1.16 18.53 -19.73
CA ARG A 122 0.17 18.70 -19.15
C ARG A 122 0.97 17.42 -19.30
N LEU A 123 0.38 16.28 -18.94
CA LEU A 123 1.00 14.96 -19.04
C LEU A 123 1.30 14.56 -20.49
N SER A 124 0.52 14.99 -21.47
CA SER A 124 0.83 14.76 -22.89
C SER A 124 2.17 15.34 -23.36
N ARG A 125 2.72 16.34 -22.64
CA ARG A 125 4.02 16.95 -22.94
C ARG A 125 5.15 16.36 -22.11
N TRP A 126 4.85 15.41 -21.22
CA TRP A 126 5.81 14.81 -20.31
C TRP A 126 6.87 14.01 -21.07
N GLU A 127 6.45 13.24 -22.07
CA GLU A 127 7.30 12.41 -22.92
C GLU A 127 8.30 13.23 -23.74
N ASP A 128 7.94 14.46 -24.10
CA ASP A 128 8.75 15.35 -24.92
C ASP A 128 9.93 15.98 -24.17
N ASP A 129 9.94 15.95 -22.82
CA ASP A 129 10.96 16.57 -21.99
C ASP A 129 12.06 15.55 -21.62
N PRO A 130 13.32 15.71 -22.09
CA PRO A 130 14.40 14.79 -21.77
C PRO A 130 14.76 14.72 -20.27
N SER A 131 14.40 15.73 -19.48
CA SER A 131 14.63 15.73 -18.03
C SER A 131 13.68 14.81 -17.26
N ASN A 132 12.57 14.41 -17.89
CA ASN A 132 11.57 13.50 -17.32
C ASN A 132 11.86 12.02 -17.59
N GLN A 133 12.92 11.73 -18.36
CA GLN A 133 13.26 10.39 -18.83
C GLN A 133 14.17 9.61 -17.87
N ASP A 134 14.27 10.07 -16.62
CA ASP A 134 14.98 9.37 -15.56
C ASP A 134 13.99 8.66 -14.61
N PHE A 135 14.53 7.90 -13.66
CA PHE A 135 13.71 7.20 -12.69
C PHE A 135 12.85 8.17 -11.84
N ILE A 136 13.36 9.36 -11.53
CA ILE A 136 12.65 10.34 -10.70
C ILE A 136 11.43 10.88 -11.48
N GLY A 137 11.60 11.18 -12.76
CA GLY A 137 10.51 11.52 -13.67
C GLY A 137 9.44 10.44 -13.74
N SER A 138 9.83 9.16 -13.73
CA SER A 138 8.86 8.05 -13.72
C SER A 138 7.97 8.02 -12.46
N ILE A 139 8.53 8.37 -11.30
CA ILE A 139 7.82 8.42 -10.02
C ILE A 139 6.86 9.62 -9.99
N TYR A 140 7.32 10.79 -10.43
CA TYR A 140 6.43 11.95 -10.56
C TYR A 140 5.29 11.71 -11.54
N LEU A 141 5.56 11.05 -12.66
CA LEU A 141 4.52 10.67 -13.61
C LEU A 141 3.48 9.75 -12.97
N LEU A 142 3.92 8.75 -12.21
CA LEU A 142 3.04 7.82 -11.48
C LEU A 142 2.14 8.56 -10.51
N GLU A 143 2.70 9.46 -9.70
CA GLU A 143 1.94 10.28 -8.76
C GLU A 143 0.89 11.14 -9.46
N GLU A 144 1.28 11.81 -10.54
CA GLU A 144 0.40 12.69 -11.29
C GLU A 144 -0.74 11.93 -11.98
N MET A 145 -0.44 10.74 -12.52
CA MET A 145 -1.45 9.87 -13.10
C MET A 145 -2.43 9.34 -12.06
N LEU A 146 -1.97 9.03 -10.84
CA LEU A 146 -2.79 8.45 -9.77
C LEU A 146 -3.50 9.49 -8.90
N HIS A 147 -3.05 10.74 -8.88
CA HIS A 147 -3.62 11.82 -8.07
C HIS A 147 -5.17 11.92 -8.17
N PRO A 148 -5.81 11.77 -9.35
CA PRO A 148 -7.26 11.80 -9.48
C PRO A 148 -8.02 10.75 -8.65
N LEU A 149 -7.39 9.63 -8.28
CA LEU A 149 -8.00 8.62 -7.42
C LEU A 149 -8.17 9.09 -5.97
N GLY A 150 -7.48 10.16 -5.57
CA GLY A 150 -7.55 10.72 -4.23
C GLY A 150 -6.98 9.80 -3.14
N ASN A 151 -6.10 8.86 -3.51
CA ASN A 151 -5.65 7.78 -2.65
C ASN A 151 -4.11 7.74 -2.50
N PRO A 152 -3.56 8.56 -1.58
CA PRO A 152 -2.13 8.57 -1.32
C PRO A 152 -1.59 7.25 -0.76
N MET A 153 -2.43 6.38 -0.19
CA MET A 153 -2.01 5.05 0.26
C MET A 153 -1.71 4.14 -0.94
N LEU A 154 -2.55 4.17 -1.97
CA LEU A 154 -2.31 3.44 -3.22
C LEU A 154 -1.13 4.02 -4.00
N THR A 155 -1.04 5.35 -4.10
CA THR A 155 0.13 6.01 -4.72
C THR A 155 1.42 5.61 -3.99
N GLY A 156 1.41 5.66 -2.66
CA GLY A 156 2.56 5.23 -1.84
C GLY A 156 2.94 3.77 -2.04
N LEU A 157 1.97 2.86 -2.18
CA LEU A 157 2.21 1.45 -2.51
C LEU A 157 2.93 1.30 -3.85
N LEU A 158 2.40 1.92 -4.91
CA LEU A 158 2.98 1.81 -6.25
C LEU A 158 4.37 2.47 -6.31
N CYS A 159 4.59 3.57 -5.58
CA CYS A 159 5.91 4.15 -5.43
C CYS A 159 6.86 3.23 -4.64
N ASP A 160 6.41 2.56 -3.56
CA ASP A 160 7.24 1.61 -2.80
C ASP A 160 7.65 0.40 -3.67
N LEU A 161 6.72 -0.14 -4.48
CA LEU A 161 7.00 -1.21 -5.43
C LEU A 161 7.99 -0.76 -6.49
N ALA A 162 7.74 0.40 -7.12
CA ALA A 162 8.63 0.99 -8.09
C ALA A 162 10.02 1.23 -7.50
N LEU A 163 10.13 1.73 -6.26
CA LEU A 163 11.40 1.96 -5.55
C LEU A 163 12.13 0.66 -5.20
N PHE A 164 11.40 -0.41 -4.87
CA PHE A 164 11.98 -1.74 -4.65
C PHE A 164 12.51 -2.34 -5.97
N GLN A 165 11.81 -2.08 -7.08
CA GLN A 165 12.22 -2.46 -8.44
C GLN A 165 13.26 -1.52 -9.08
N ALA A 166 13.41 -0.27 -8.59
CA ALA A 166 14.13 0.90 -9.15
C ALA A 166 15.66 0.76 -9.29
N TYR A 167 16.09 -0.47 -9.38
CA TYR A 167 17.44 -0.93 -9.43
C TYR A 167 18.28 -0.24 -10.54
N PRO A 168 19.62 -0.22 -10.40
CA PRO A 168 20.63 0.13 -11.42
C PRO A 168 20.52 -0.47 -12.84
N PHE A 169 19.44 -1.11 -13.27
CA PHE A 169 19.36 -1.73 -14.61
C PHE A 169 19.50 -0.70 -15.73
N SER A 170 18.88 0.48 -15.57
CA SER A 170 18.99 1.58 -16.52
C SER A 170 20.40 2.16 -16.65
N ALA A 171 21.25 1.99 -15.63
CA ALA A 171 22.62 2.50 -15.64
C ALA A 171 23.59 1.61 -16.44
N ARG A 172 23.33 0.29 -16.53
CA ARG A 172 24.27 -0.68 -17.12
C ARG A 172 23.99 -1.00 -18.60
N GLY A 173 22.76 -0.80 -19.05
CA GLY A 173 22.35 -1.03 -20.45
C GLY A 173 22.46 0.18 -21.37
N GLY A 174 22.75 1.38 -20.86
CA GLY A 174 22.63 2.63 -21.62
C GLY A 174 21.19 2.98 -22.02
N GLU A 175 20.23 2.08 -21.74
CA GLU A 175 18.80 2.33 -21.83
C GLU A 175 18.40 3.21 -20.65
N LYS A 176 17.96 4.44 -20.97
CA LYS A 176 17.25 5.32 -20.05
C LYS A 176 15.84 4.79 -19.75
N ASP A 177 15.71 3.49 -19.49
CA ASP A 177 14.41 2.87 -19.20
C ASP A 177 14.05 3.23 -17.75
N GLY A 178 13.38 4.38 -17.64
CA GLY A 178 12.87 4.94 -16.39
C GLY A 178 11.73 4.11 -15.81
N GLY A 179 12.06 3.01 -15.14
CA GLY A 179 11.10 2.30 -14.28
C GLY A 179 9.78 1.86 -14.94
N PHE A 180 8.85 1.51 -14.08
CA PHE A 180 7.55 0.89 -14.39
C PHE A 180 6.68 1.71 -15.38
N LEU A 181 6.84 3.04 -15.43
CA LEU A 181 6.00 3.92 -16.27
C LEU A 181 6.69 4.64 -17.43
N CYS A 182 8.00 4.94 -17.43
CA CYS A 182 8.61 5.53 -18.65
C CYS A 182 8.58 4.56 -19.83
N SER A 183 8.21 3.32 -19.57
CA SER A 183 8.06 2.27 -20.54
C SER A 183 6.61 2.15 -21.04
N CYS A 184 5.57 2.56 -20.28
CA CYS A 184 4.17 2.49 -20.73
C CYS A 184 4.04 3.15 -22.10
N GLY A 185 3.78 2.34 -23.14
CA GLY A 185 3.68 2.81 -24.53
C GLY A 185 2.86 4.09 -24.62
N SER A 186 3.33 5.04 -25.45
CA SER A 186 3.00 6.47 -25.40
C SER A 186 1.74 6.81 -24.60
N LEU A 187 1.90 7.47 -23.45
CA LEU A 187 0.84 8.00 -22.60
C LEU A 187 -0.23 8.75 -23.42
N LEU A 188 0.17 9.37 -24.53
CA LEU A 188 -0.75 9.97 -25.51
C LEU A 188 -1.75 8.97 -26.10
N SER A 189 -1.29 7.78 -26.47
CA SER A 189 -2.12 6.67 -26.95
C SER A 189 -3.13 6.27 -25.89
N LEU A 190 -2.68 6.01 -24.65
CA LEU A 190 -3.55 5.59 -23.55
C LEU A 190 -4.60 6.66 -23.22
N LEU A 191 -4.20 7.94 -23.17
CA LEU A 191 -5.12 9.07 -23.00
C LEU A 191 -6.13 9.16 -24.15
N GLY A 192 -5.69 8.93 -25.39
CA GLY A 192 -6.54 8.89 -26.58
C GLY A 192 -7.59 7.77 -26.50
N LEU A 193 -7.19 6.56 -26.15
CA LEU A 193 -8.07 5.40 -25.99
C LEU A 193 -9.09 5.62 -24.87
N CYS A 194 -8.66 6.17 -23.73
CA CYS A 194 -9.57 6.50 -22.63
C CYS A 194 -10.62 7.54 -23.05
N ARG A 195 -10.23 8.57 -23.82
CA ARG A 195 -11.17 9.57 -24.36
C ARG A 195 -12.17 8.97 -25.34
N GLN A 196 -11.75 7.98 -26.12
CA GLN A 196 -12.62 7.23 -27.05
C GLN A 196 -13.46 6.14 -26.35
N ARG A 197 -13.35 5.99 -25.02
CA ARG A 197 -13.96 4.91 -24.23
C ARG A 197 -13.56 3.51 -24.67
N ASN A 198 -12.41 3.37 -25.34
CA ASN A 198 -11.86 2.09 -25.74
C ASN A 198 -11.00 1.49 -24.61
N HIS A 199 -11.63 1.25 -23.46
CA HIS A 199 -10.95 0.79 -22.24
C HIS A 199 -10.35 -0.61 -22.40
N ALA A 200 -10.96 -1.47 -23.22
CA ALA A 200 -10.45 -2.82 -23.48
C ALA A 200 -9.10 -2.78 -24.23
N GLU A 201 -8.97 -1.89 -25.22
CA GLU A 201 -7.69 -1.69 -25.92
C GLU A 201 -6.64 -1.08 -25.01
N ALA A 202 -7.00 -0.03 -24.27
CA ALA A 202 -6.08 0.59 -23.32
C ALA A 202 -5.58 -0.42 -22.28
N ARG A 203 -6.48 -1.28 -21.77
CA ARG A 203 -6.12 -2.39 -20.88
C ARG A 203 -5.11 -3.32 -21.53
N ARG A 204 -5.35 -3.71 -22.79
CA ARG A 204 -4.48 -4.62 -23.53
C ARG A 204 -3.09 -4.03 -23.72
N GLN A 205 -3.00 -2.75 -24.10
CA GLN A 205 -1.72 -2.05 -24.27
C GLN A 205 -0.95 -1.99 -22.95
N ILE A 206 -1.63 -1.67 -21.84
CA ILE A 206 -0.98 -1.68 -20.51
C ILE A 206 -0.46 -3.08 -20.18
N CYS A 207 -1.29 -4.13 -20.30
CA CYS A 207 -0.86 -5.50 -19.98
C CYS A 207 0.31 -5.97 -20.86
N GLN A 208 0.24 -5.76 -22.18
CA GLN A 208 1.32 -6.12 -23.10
C GLN A 208 2.64 -5.46 -22.71
N HIS A 209 2.56 -4.19 -22.33
CA HIS A 209 3.71 -3.43 -21.90
C HIS A 209 4.34 -3.98 -20.61
N LEU A 210 3.50 -4.34 -19.64
CA LEU A 210 3.96 -4.96 -18.39
C LEU A 210 4.62 -6.32 -18.63
N ASP A 211 4.05 -7.14 -19.53
CA ASP A 211 4.60 -8.43 -19.90
C ASP A 211 5.96 -8.29 -20.60
N ASP A 212 6.10 -7.34 -21.53
CA ASP A 212 7.36 -7.06 -22.23
C ASP A 212 8.46 -6.62 -21.24
N ASN A 213 8.12 -5.76 -20.28
CA ASN A 213 9.05 -5.35 -19.22
C ASN A 213 9.49 -6.53 -18.35
N ALA A 214 8.54 -7.38 -17.94
CA ALA A 214 8.83 -8.57 -17.15
C ALA A 214 9.78 -9.52 -17.90
N LEU A 215 9.53 -9.76 -19.19
CA LEU A 215 10.37 -10.61 -20.04
C LEU A 215 11.80 -10.10 -20.16
N ARG A 216 12.00 -8.79 -20.39
CA ARG A 216 13.35 -8.19 -20.45
C ARG A 216 14.11 -8.39 -19.14
N LEU A 217 13.41 -8.22 -18.02
CA LEU A 217 14.04 -8.43 -16.72
C LEU A 217 14.34 -9.91 -16.44
N TYR A 218 13.45 -10.84 -16.81
CA TYR A 218 13.73 -12.27 -16.66
C TYR A 218 14.91 -12.74 -17.52
N ALA A 219 15.10 -12.16 -18.71
CA ALA A 219 16.28 -12.42 -19.52
C ALA A 219 17.57 -12.00 -18.80
N SER A 220 17.60 -10.83 -18.15
CA SER A 220 18.80 -10.37 -17.42
C SER A 220 19.16 -11.25 -16.21
N PHE A 221 18.17 -11.88 -15.57
CA PHE A 221 18.42 -12.89 -14.52
C PHE A 221 19.10 -14.15 -15.07
N HIS A 222 18.81 -14.54 -16.30
CA HIS A 222 19.36 -15.76 -16.89
C HIS A 222 20.82 -15.62 -17.31
N ASP A 223 21.23 -14.42 -17.72
CA ASP A 223 22.57 -14.14 -18.25
C ASP A 223 23.60 -13.83 -17.15
N SER A 224 23.17 -13.68 -15.90
CA SER A 224 24.02 -13.29 -14.76
C SER A 224 24.40 -14.51 -13.90
N PRO A 225 25.68 -14.72 -13.53
CA PRO A 225 26.04 -15.80 -12.61
C PRO A 225 25.50 -15.53 -11.20
N GLN A 226 24.97 -16.56 -10.55
CA GLN A 226 24.48 -16.48 -9.17
C GLN A 226 25.65 -16.52 -8.16
N PRO A 227 25.78 -15.54 -7.26
CA PRO A 227 26.75 -15.61 -6.17
C PRO A 227 26.41 -16.73 -5.17
N PRO A 228 27.40 -17.32 -4.50
CA PRO A 228 27.16 -18.29 -3.43
C PRO A 228 26.44 -17.62 -2.23
N ASP A 229 25.53 -18.36 -1.59
CA ASP A 229 24.87 -18.02 -0.31
C ASP A 229 24.13 -16.68 -0.24
N VAL A 230 23.49 -16.26 -1.34
CA VAL A 230 22.68 -15.03 -1.34
C VAL A 230 21.38 -15.22 -0.56
N GLN A 231 21.20 -14.44 0.51
CA GLN A 231 19.97 -14.45 1.30
C GLN A 231 18.84 -13.71 0.58
N PRO A 232 17.64 -14.30 0.47
CA PRO A 232 16.51 -13.63 -0.17
C PRO A 232 16.00 -12.47 0.67
N VAL A 233 15.60 -11.39 0.00
CA VAL A 233 14.99 -10.20 0.57
C VAL A 233 13.56 -10.10 0.05
N SER A 234 12.61 -10.10 0.96
CA SER A 234 11.18 -9.92 0.65
C SER A 234 10.82 -8.44 0.53
N PHE A 235 9.77 -8.15 -0.23
CA PHE A 235 9.14 -6.83 -0.25
C PHE A 235 8.34 -6.59 1.04
N GLU A 236 8.43 -5.39 1.60
CA GLU A 236 7.65 -4.94 2.75
C GLU A 236 6.98 -3.58 2.46
N TRP A 237 5.65 -3.51 2.57
CA TRP A 237 4.92 -2.28 2.25
C TRP A 237 4.91 -1.30 3.42
N GLN A 238 5.39 -0.07 3.19
CA GLN A 238 5.48 0.97 4.21
C GLN A 238 4.24 1.86 4.25
N VAL A 239 3.08 1.28 4.59
CA VAL A 239 1.76 1.98 4.70
C VAL A 239 1.84 3.31 5.46
N TYR A 240 2.65 3.33 6.52
CA TYR A 240 2.92 4.52 7.31
C TYR A 240 4.42 4.85 7.23
N ARG A 241 4.79 5.80 6.38
CA ARG A 241 6.15 6.35 6.38
C ARG A 241 6.37 7.11 7.71
N GLY A 242 7.22 6.59 8.60
CA GLY A 242 7.76 7.26 9.80
C GLY A 242 7.09 6.94 11.14
N ARG A 243 7.25 7.82 12.15
CA ARG A 243 6.72 7.65 13.53
C ARG A 243 5.20 7.42 13.70
N PRO A 244 4.32 7.58 12.71
CA PRO A 244 2.94 7.11 12.85
C PRO A 244 2.80 5.58 12.80
N ARG A 245 3.75 4.83 12.22
CA ARG A 245 3.66 3.36 12.01
C ARG A 245 3.41 2.59 13.30
N GLN A 246 4.25 2.81 14.31
CA GLN A 246 4.15 2.09 15.59
C GLN A 246 2.89 2.44 16.37
N VAL A 247 2.43 3.70 16.30
CA VAL A 247 1.20 4.13 16.99
C VAL A 247 0.01 3.36 16.44
N TYR A 248 -0.15 3.33 15.11
CA TYR A 248 -1.30 2.70 14.47
C TYR A 248 -1.27 1.18 14.55
N SER A 249 -0.10 0.56 14.47
CA SER A 249 0.04 -0.89 14.70
C SER A 249 -0.36 -1.27 16.14
N VAL A 250 0.03 -0.48 17.15
CA VAL A 250 -0.41 -0.69 18.53
C VAL A 250 -1.92 -0.50 18.68
N VAL A 251 -2.51 0.52 18.03
CA VAL A 251 -3.96 0.73 18.05
C VAL A 251 -4.69 -0.48 17.45
N TYR A 252 -4.27 -0.96 16.28
CA TYR A 252 -4.83 -2.15 15.65
C TYR A 252 -4.80 -3.35 16.60
N LYS A 253 -3.62 -3.68 17.14
CA LYS A 253 -3.45 -4.82 18.05
C LYS A 253 -4.32 -4.71 19.30
N LEU A 254 -4.37 -3.54 19.94
CA LEU A 254 -5.21 -3.34 21.13
C LEU A 254 -6.70 -3.47 20.82
N ILE A 255 -7.18 -2.94 19.68
CA ILE A 255 -8.58 -3.07 19.30
C ILE A 255 -8.92 -4.53 18.96
N HIS A 256 -8.00 -5.23 18.29
CA HIS A 256 -8.15 -6.66 18.01
C HIS A 256 -8.23 -7.49 19.30
N GLN A 257 -7.37 -7.22 20.30
CA GLN A 257 -7.44 -7.86 21.62
C GLN A 257 -8.75 -7.57 22.37
N ILE A 258 -9.31 -6.36 22.21
CA ILE A 258 -10.64 -6.02 22.74
C ILE A 258 -11.73 -6.83 22.01
N ALA A 259 -11.65 -6.95 20.69
CA ALA A 259 -12.62 -7.70 19.89
C ALA A 259 -12.61 -9.21 20.22
N LEU A 260 -11.42 -9.77 20.51
CA LEU A 260 -11.26 -11.15 20.97
C LEU A 260 -11.66 -11.37 22.44
N GLY A 261 -11.93 -10.29 23.20
CA GLY A 261 -12.26 -10.37 24.63
C GLY A 261 -11.06 -10.56 25.57
N GLU A 262 -9.83 -10.59 25.05
CA GLU A 262 -8.58 -10.63 25.83
C GLU A 262 -8.41 -9.37 26.70
N LEU A 263 -8.94 -8.24 26.23
CA LEU A 263 -9.06 -7.00 26.97
C LEU A 263 -10.55 -6.70 27.26
N PRO A 264 -11.09 -7.16 28.41
CA PRO A 264 -12.52 -7.11 28.67
C PRO A 264 -13.10 -5.70 28.72
N MET A 265 -14.33 -5.55 28.20
CA MET A 265 -15.08 -4.29 28.24
C MET A 265 -15.22 -3.76 29.66
N GLY A 266 -14.98 -2.47 29.85
CA GLY A 266 -15.07 -1.80 31.15
C GLY A 266 -13.89 -2.06 32.09
N GLN A 267 -13.03 -3.05 31.82
CA GLN A 267 -11.80 -3.28 32.58
C GLN A 267 -10.69 -2.33 32.11
N ARG A 268 -9.81 -1.92 33.02
CA ARG A 268 -8.70 -1.05 32.64
C ARG A 268 -7.69 -1.80 31.78
N LEU A 269 -7.18 -1.10 30.77
CA LEU A 269 -6.01 -1.58 30.02
C LEU A 269 -4.82 -1.76 30.97
N PRO A 270 -3.89 -2.68 30.64
CA PRO A 270 -2.63 -2.80 31.36
C PRO A 270 -1.89 -1.45 31.47
N PRO A 271 -1.05 -1.26 32.51
CA PRO A 271 -0.27 -0.03 32.67
C PRO A 271 0.58 0.29 31.44
N ILE A 272 0.81 1.58 31.18
CA ILE A 272 1.59 2.04 30.01
C ILE A 272 2.96 1.39 29.92
N ASN A 273 3.63 1.15 31.06
CA ASN A 273 4.94 0.49 31.08
C ASN A 273 4.82 -0.96 30.62
N THR A 274 3.83 -1.70 31.13
CA THR A 274 3.56 -3.09 30.73
C THR A 274 3.25 -3.18 29.23
N LEU A 275 2.42 -2.29 28.70
CA LEU A 275 2.13 -2.26 27.27
C LEU A 275 3.37 -1.88 26.44
N ALA A 276 4.18 -0.95 26.92
CA ALA A 276 5.41 -0.54 26.24
C ALA A 276 6.39 -1.72 26.11
N ASP A 277 6.55 -2.49 27.18
CA ASP A 277 7.40 -3.68 27.21
C ASP A 277 6.82 -4.80 26.34
N GLN A 278 5.51 -5.06 26.41
CA GLN A 278 4.81 -6.07 25.62
C GLN A 278 4.88 -5.81 24.11
N PHE A 279 4.71 -4.56 23.68
CA PHE A 279 4.74 -4.20 22.27
C PHE A 279 6.14 -3.80 21.77
N GLY A 280 7.15 -3.73 22.65
CA GLY A 280 8.50 -3.32 22.29
C GLY A 280 8.59 -1.87 21.79
N VAL A 281 7.74 -0.96 22.30
CA VAL A 281 7.66 0.44 21.85
C VAL A 281 7.85 1.43 23.00
N SER A 282 8.17 2.68 22.68
CA SER A 282 8.30 3.71 23.71
C SER A 282 6.98 4.03 24.44
N ARG A 283 7.07 4.42 25.72
CA ARG A 283 5.92 4.88 26.54
C ARG A 283 5.13 6.02 25.88
N SER A 284 5.81 6.91 25.15
CA SER A 284 5.16 7.97 24.38
C SER A 284 4.29 7.42 23.24
N THR A 285 4.71 6.33 22.60
CA THR A 285 3.94 5.65 21.55
C THR A 285 2.67 5.04 22.12
N ILE A 286 2.73 4.35 23.27
CA ILE A 286 1.54 3.81 23.96
C ILE A 286 0.59 4.94 24.39
N ARG A 287 1.09 6.06 24.94
CA ARG A 287 0.25 7.23 25.27
C ARG A 287 -0.44 7.81 24.05
N ARG A 288 0.25 7.88 22.90
CA ARG A 288 -0.35 8.32 21.64
C ARG A 288 -1.40 7.33 21.14
N ALA A 289 -1.12 6.02 21.18
CA ALA A 289 -2.05 4.98 20.75
C ALA A 289 -3.34 4.98 21.59
N THR A 290 -3.22 5.01 22.91
CA THR A 290 -4.38 5.14 23.82
C THR A 290 -5.13 6.47 23.63
N GLY A 291 -4.42 7.56 23.30
CA GLY A 291 -5.04 8.83 22.90
C GLY A 291 -5.86 8.71 21.61
N VAL A 292 -5.35 8.00 20.61
CA VAL A 292 -6.09 7.70 19.37
C VAL A 292 -7.32 6.84 19.70
N MET A 293 -7.18 5.75 20.46
CA MET A 293 -8.31 4.90 20.88
C MET A 293 -9.40 5.67 21.64
N ASN A 294 -9.01 6.62 22.49
CA ASN A 294 -9.95 7.52 23.16
C ASN A 294 -10.67 8.44 22.16
N SER A 295 -9.93 9.00 21.19
CA SER A 295 -10.51 9.91 20.19
C SER A 295 -11.50 9.23 19.25
N ILE A 296 -11.32 7.93 19.00
CA ILE A 296 -12.22 7.13 18.15
C ILE A 296 -13.36 6.47 18.94
N GLY A 297 -13.42 6.68 20.28
CA GLY A 297 -14.49 6.19 21.13
C GLY A 297 -14.41 4.71 21.54
N VAL A 298 -13.32 4.01 21.24
CA VAL A 298 -13.13 2.59 21.63
C VAL A 298 -12.73 2.46 23.09
N THR A 299 -12.10 3.49 23.66
CA THR A 299 -11.72 3.54 25.08
C THR A 299 -12.11 4.86 25.71
N GLN A 300 -12.21 4.90 27.05
CA GLN A 300 -12.41 6.15 27.79
C GLN A 300 -11.46 6.26 28.99
N PRO A 301 -11.01 7.48 29.34
CA PRO A 301 -10.25 7.73 30.56
C PRO A 301 -11.00 7.26 31.82
N SER A 302 -10.31 6.60 32.74
CA SER A 302 -10.86 6.16 34.03
C SER A 302 -10.21 6.93 35.19
N GLY A 303 -10.72 8.14 35.46
CA GLY A 303 -10.42 8.92 36.67
C GLY A 303 -8.93 9.11 36.97
N GLY A 304 -8.13 9.45 35.95
CA GLY A 304 -6.68 9.69 36.08
C GLY A 304 -5.81 8.43 36.27
N LYS A 305 -6.40 7.23 36.35
CA LYS A 305 -5.69 5.97 36.64
C LYS A 305 -5.52 5.05 35.43
N GLY A 306 -5.74 5.55 34.21
CA GLY A 306 -5.60 4.79 32.96
C GLY A 306 -6.80 4.96 32.01
N THR A 307 -6.90 4.08 31.03
CA THR A 307 -8.03 4.01 30.08
C THR A 307 -8.68 2.62 30.12
N LYS A 308 -9.95 2.52 29.75
CA LYS A 308 -10.70 1.26 29.70
C LYS A 308 -11.49 1.13 28.38
N PRO A 309 -11.62 -0.06 27.78
CA PRO A 309 -12.50 -0.28 26.63
C PRO A 309 -13.95 0.02 26.98
N VAL A 310 -14.68 0.57 26.02
CA VAL A 310 -16.11 0.87 26.14
C VAL A 310 -16.86 0.48 24.88
N PRO A 311 -18.15 0.13 24.99
CA PRO A 311 -19.01 0.01 23.82
C PRO A 311 -19.06 1.33 23.05
N LEU A 312 -18.88 1.27 21.74
CA LEU A 312 -19.09 2.40 20.85
C LEU A 312 -20.60 2.72 20.79
N THR A 313 -20.95 3.99 20.98
CA THR A 313 -22.31 4.48 20.79
C THR A 313 -22.41 5.31 19.52
N PRO A 314 -23.58 5.36 18.85
CA PRO A 314 -23.76 6.21 17.68
C PRO A 314 -23.40 7.67 17.95
N GLU A 315 -23.72 8.18 19.12
CA GLU A 315 -23.38 9.54 19.57
C GLU A 315 -21.87 9.74 19.72
N ALA A 316 -21.16 8.80 20.35
CA ALA A 316 -19.71 8.89 20.49
C ALA A 316 -19.00 8.84 19.13
N VAL A 317 -19.49 8.03 18.20
CA VAL A 317 -18.96 7.99 16.83
C VAL A 317 -19.24 9.31 16.11
N ALA A 318 -20.47 9.82 16.16
CA ALA A 318 -20.85 11.08 15.52
C ALA A 318 -20.00 12.26 16.04
N ASN A 319 -19.82 12.37 17.35
CA ASN A 319 -18.94 13.38 17.95
C ASN A 319 -17.48 13.17 17.55
N GLY A 320 -17.02 11.91 17.50
CA GLY A 320 -15.68 11.55 17.04
C GLY A 320 -15.42 12.00 15.61
N LEU A 321 -16.41 11.91 14.72
CA LEU A 321 -16.32 12.34 13.32
C LEU A 321 -16.02 13.83 13.14
N GLU A 322 -16.25 14.66 14.15
CA GLU A 322 -15.87 16.08 14.10
C GLU A 322 -14.36 16.29 14.32
N THR A 323 -13.67 15.30 14.91
CA THR A 323 -12.24 15.40 15.21
C THR A 323 -11.37 15.12 13.99
N TYR A 324 -10.26 15.85 13.88
CA TYR A 324 -9.26 15.64 12.82
C TYR A 324 -8.70 14.21 12.82
N THR A 325 -8.44 13.63 14.00
CA THR A 325 -7.89 12.28 14.14
C THR A 325 -8.81 11.22 13.55
N MET A 326 -10.09 11.21 13.93
CA MET A 326 -11.07 10.24 13.42
C MET A 326 -11.25 10.41 11.90
N ARG A 327 -11.41 11.64 11.41
CA ARG A 327 -11.52 11.91 9.96
C ARG A 327 -10.33 11.38 9.18
N THR A 328 -9.12 11.57 9.71
CA THR A 328 -7.89 11.06 9.08
C THR A 328 -7.84 9.54 9.07
N MET A 329 -8.25 8.88 10.17
CA MET A 329 -8.28 7.41 10.22
C MET A 329 -9.33 6.82 9.28
N MET A 330 -10.50 7.44 9.20
CA MET A 330 -11.56 6.97 8.32
C MET A 330 -11.27 7.25 6.85
N ALA A 331 -10.52 8.31 6.53
CA ALA A 331 -9.96 8.49 5.19
C ALA A 331 -9.05 7.31 4.82
N LYS A 332 -8.20 6.81 5.73
CA LYS A 332 -7.38 5.61 5.49
C LYS A 332 -8.23 4.36 5.27
N TYR A 333 -9.31 4.21 6.02
CA TYR A 333 -10.26 3.11 5.79
C TYR A 333 -10.84 3.15 4.37
N LEU A 334 -11.31 4.31 3.90
CA LEU A 334 -11.83 4.46 2.55
C LEU A 334 -10.74 4.24 1.48
N GLN A 335 -9.52 4.70 1.73
CA GLN A 335 -8.37 4.44 0.86
C GLN A 335 -8.10 2.93 0.74
N ALA A 336 -8.14 2.19 1.84
CA ALA A 336 -8.00 0.73 1.84
C ALA A 336 -9.14 0.05 1.06
N LEU A 337 -10.39 0.47 1.25
CA LEU A 337 -11.54 -0.05 0.48
C LEU A 337 -11.42 0.20 -1.02
N GLN A 338 -10.90 1.36 -1.43
CA GLN A 338 -10.65 1.63 -2.84
C GLN A 338 -9.50 0.75 -3.39
N ILE A 339 -8.46 0.46 -2.60
CA ILE A 339 -7.43 -0.51 -2.99
C ILE A 339 -8.04 -1.90 -3.17
N PHE A 340 -8.88 -2.39 -2.24
CA PHE A 340 -9.59 -3.66 -2.43
C PHE A 340 -10.43 -3.66 -3.70
N SER A 341 -11.21 -2.60 -3.94
CA SER A 341 -12.07 -2.46 -5.12
C SER A 341 -11.30 -2.59 -6.45
N LEU A 342 -10.08 -2.03 -6.51
CA LEU A 342 -9.23 -2.01 -7.70
C LEU A 342 -8.38 -3.27 -7.86
N THR A 343 -7.99 -3.92 -6.76
CA THR A 343 -7.01 -5.03 -6.78
C THR A 343 -7.65 -6.41 -6.61
N ALA A 344 -8.77 -6.52 -5.89
CA ALA A 344 -9.40 -7.81 -5.61
C ALA A 344 -9.79 -8.60 -6.87
N PRO A 345 -10.33 -8.00 -7.95
CA PRO A 345 -10.70 -8.78 -9.12
C PRO A 345 -9.54 -9.55 -9.76
N GLY A 346 -8.40 -8.87 -9.99
CA GLY A 346 -7.20 -9.51 -10.53
C GLY A 346 -6.62 -10.56 -9.58
N ILE A 347 -6.56 -10.23 -8.29
CA ILE A 347 -5.97 -11.11 -7.26
C ILE A 347 -6.83 -12.34 -7.01
N ILE A 348 -8.16 -12.23 -7.00
CA ILE A 348 -9.07 -13.36 -6.89
C ILE A 348 -8.85 -14.29 -8.09
N ARG A 349 -8.78 -13.77 -9.32
CA ARG A 349 -8.60 -14.61 -10.53
C ARG A 349 -7.31 -15.43 -10.48
N ASP A 350 -6.24 -14.86 -9.96
CA ASP A 350 -4.96 -15.57 -9.77
C ASP A 350 -5.01 -16.56 -8.60
N THR A 351 -5.53 -16.12 -7.45
CA THR A 351 -5.43 -16.86 -6.18
C THR A 351 -6.48 -17.97 -6.08
N PHE A 352 -7.67 -17.81 -6.66
CA PHE A 352 -8.78 -18.75 -6.49
C PHE A 352 -8.46 -20.16 -6.96
N LEU A 353 -7.66 -20.29 -8.02
CA LEU A 353 -7.22 -21.58 -8.55
C LEU A 353 -6.20 -22.29 -7.63
N GLN A 354 -5.59 -21.56 -6.71
CA GLN A 354 -4.61 -22.07 -5.75
C GLN A 354 -5.27 -22.53 -4.44
N ILE A 355 -6.54 -22.18 -4.20
CA ILE A 355 -7.25 -22.53 -2.96
C ILE A 355 -7.60 -24.02 -2.96
N GLY A 356 -7.13 -24.74 -1.93
CA GLY A 356 -7.45 -26.16 -1.76
C GLY A 356 -8.93 -26.40 -1.41
N GLU A 357 -9.45 -27.61 -1.69
CA GLU A 357 -10.87 -27.94 -1.47
C GLU A 357 -11.30 -27.76 -0.01
N GLN A 358 -10.44 -28.14 0.94
CA GLN A 358 -10.70 -27.99 2.37
C GLN A 358 -10.75 -26.51 2.79
N GLN A 359 -9.87 -25.68 2.23
CA GLN A 359 -9.85 -24.23 2.49
C GLN A 359 -11.11 -23.57 1.92
N LEU A 360 -11.54 -23.93 0.71
CA LEU A 360 -12.80 -23.44 0.12
C LEU A 360 -14.00 -23.80 0.99
N ALA A 361 -14.10 -25.06 1.43
CA ALA A 361 -15.19 -25.52 2.29
C ALA A 361 -15.21 -24.78 3.65
N SER A 362 -14.04 -24.59 4.26
CA SER A 362 -13.91 -23.83 5.52
C SER A 362 -14.28 -22.35 5.33
N ALA A 363 -13.82 -21.72 4.25
CA ALA A 363 -14.15 -20.32 3.97
C ALA A 363 -15.64 -20.13 3.72
N ALA A 364 -16.27 -21.03 2.95
CA ALA A 364 -17.72 -21.02 2.74
C ALA A 364 -18.49 -21.14 4.05
N ALA A 365 -18.12 -22.09 4.92
CA ALA A 365 -18.74 -22.25 6.24
C ALA A 365 -18.61 -20.98 7.10
N ASN A 366 -17.44 -20.35 7.10
CA ASN A 366 -17.22 -19.10 7.83
C ASN A 366 -18.10 -17.95 7.29
N PHE A 367 -18.25 -17.83 5.96
CA PHE A 367 -19.16 -16.84 5.37
C PHE A 367 -20.64 -17.12 5.74
N ARG A 368 -21.07 -18.38 5.79
CA ARG A 368 -22.42 -18.76 6.28
C ARG A 368 -22.61 -18.35 7.75
N GLU A 369 -21.61 -18.56 8.60
CA GLU A 369 -21.67 -18.16 10.00
C GLU A 369 -21.78 -16.63 10.16
N ILE A 370 -21.05 -15.87 9.34
CA ILE A 370 -21.15 -14.42 9.29
C ILE A 370 -22.57 -13.98 8.94
N ALA A 371 -23.17 -14.59 7.91
CA ALA A 371 -24.55 -14.31 7.50
C ALA A 371 -25.55 -14.62 8.63
N ALA A 372 -25.41 -15.78 9.28
CA ALA A 372 -26.32 -16.23 10.34
C ALA A 372 -26.19 -15.41 11.63
N SER A 373 -24.97 -15.00 12.00
CA SER A 373 -24.70 -14.23 13.22
C SER A 373 -24.92 -12.72 13.08
N GLY A 374 -25.11 -12.22 11.86
CA GLY A 374 -25.27 -10.80 11.58
C GLY A 374 -23.98 -9.98 11.70
N ARG A 375 -22.81 -10.63 11.81
CA ARG A 375 -21.49 -9.99 11.97
C ARG A 375 -20.87 -9.58 10.64
N TRP A 376 -21.66 -8.94 9.77
CA TRP A 376 -21.28 -8.60 8.40
C TRP A 376 -20.00 -7.74 8.29
N ASN A 377 -19.64 -7.02 9.35
CA ASN A 377 -18.41 -6.23 9.42
C ASN A 377 -17.12 -7.08 9.35
N THR A 378 -17.23 -8.40 9.52
CA THR A 378 -16.10 -9.35 9.44
C THR A 378 -15.91 -9.98 8.06
N ILE A 379 -16.78 -9.69 7.08
CA ILE A 379 -16.67 -10.21 5.70
C ILE A 379 -15.30 -9.86 5.10
N THR A 380 -14.88 -8.60 5.21
CA THR A 380 -13.61 -8.14 4.65
C THR A 380 -12.40 -8.77 5.34
N GLU A 381 -12.49 -9.01 6.65
CA GLU A 381 -11.43 -9.70 7.41
C GLU A 381 -11.27 -11.14 6.95
N LEU A 382 -12.36 -11.90 6.85
CA LEU A 382 -12.35 -13.27 6.34
C LEU A 382 -11.82 -13.33 4.91
N PHE A 383 -12.20 -12.37 4.06
CA PHE A 383 -11.67 -12.26 2.70
C PHE A 383 -10.15 -12.05 2.69
N CYS A 384 -9.64 -11.13 3.53
CA CYS A 384 -8.20 -10.90 3.62
C CYS A 384 -7.46 -12.16 4.05
N GLN A 385 -7.97 -12.85 5.09
CA GLN A 385 -7.36 -14.08 5.58
C GLN A 385 -7.31 -15.16 4.50
N LEU A 386 -8.38 -15.33 3.72
CA LEU A 386 -8.42 -16.26 2.60
C LEU A 386 -7.35 -15.95 1.54
N MET A 387 -7.19 -14.67 1.16
CA MET A 387 -6.17 -14.28 0.17
C MET A 387 -4.75 -14.46 0.71
N ILE A 388 -4.51 -14.15 1.99
CA ILE A 388 -3.20 -14.33 2.65
C ILE A 388 -2.82 -15.81 2.69
N ASP A 389 -3.77 -16.69 3.05
CA ASP A 389 -3.50 -18.12 3.24
C ASP A 389 -3.35 -18.88 1.91
N ALA A 390 -4.03 -18.41 0.85
CA ALA A 390 -4.06 -19.10 -0.44
C ALA A 390 -3.04 -18.59 -1.45
N SER A 391 -2.63 -17.31 -1.39
CA SER A 391 -1.78 -16.75 -2.43
C SER A 391 -0.33 -17.24 -2.33
N GLY A 392 0.19 -17.77 -3.44
CA GLY A 392 1.61 -18.07 -3.61
C GLY A 392 2.50 -16.83 -3.78
N ASN A 393 1.91 -15.66 -4.03
CA ASN A 393 2.62 -14.41 -4.28
C ASN A 393 2.90 -13.65 -2.97
N GLY A 394 4.17 -13.41 -2.66
CA GLY A 394 4.60 -12.72 -1.43
C GLY A 394 4.07 -11.29 -1.30
N VAL A 395 3.95 -10.57 -2.42
CA VAL A 395 3.45 -9.18 -2.46
C VAL A 395 1.95 -9.12 -2.17
N VAL A 396 1.17 -10.07 -2.69
CA VAL A 396 -0.26 -10.19 -2.38
C VAL A 396 -0.46 -10.42 -0.88
N ARG A 397 0.29 -11.36 -0.28
CA ARG A 397 0.19 -11.64 1.16
C ARG A 397 0.53 -10.42 2.01
N GLU A 398 1.62 -9.72 1.67
CA GLU A 398 2.01 -8.49 2.37
C GLU A 398 0.94 -7.39 2.22
N LEU A 399 0.43 -7.15 1.00
CA LEU A 399 -0.63 -6.17 0.74
C LEU A 399 -1.87 -6.44 1.61
N TYR A 400 -2.40 -7.66 1.57
CA TYR A 400 -3.62 -8.01 2.29
C TYR A 400 -3.44 -8.03 3.80
N ALA A 401 -2.26 -8.45 4.30
CA ALA A 401 -1.95 -8.35 5.73
C ALA A 401 -1.97 -6.89 6.20
N ARG A 402 -1.40 -5.96 5.41
CA ARG A 402 -1.42 -4.53 5.74
C ARG A 402 -2.78 -3.88 5.59
N LEU A 403 -3.57 -4.26 4.58
CA LEU A 403 -4.92 -3.75 4.42
C LEU A 403 -5.85 -4.26 5.53
N LEU A 404 -5.68 -5.50 5.99
CA LEU A 404 -6.37 -6.05 7.16
C LEU A 404 -6.16 -5.16 8.40
N GLU A 405 -4.93 -4.69 8.64
CA GLU A 405 -4.64 -3.74 9.73
C GLU A 405 -5.42 -2.41 9.59
N GLN A 406 -5.77 -2.00 8.36
CA GLN A 406 -6.52 -0.76 8.12
C GLN A 406 -8.03 -0.89 8.37
N LEU A 407 -8.57 -2.10 8.40
CA LEU A 407 -10.01 -2.33 8.60
C LEU A 407 -10.50 -1.87 9.97
N VAL A 408 -9.61 -1.84 10.95
CA VAL A 408 -9.92 -1.37 12.31
C VAL A 408 -10.49 0.05 12.33
N TRP A 409 -10.08 0.89 11.37
CA TRP A 409 -10.56 2.26 11.25
C TRP A 409 -12.00 2.35 10.74
N GLY A 410 -12.51 1.28 10.13
CA GLY A 410 -13.91 1.14 9.73
C GLY A 410 -14.83 0.69 10.86
N HIS A 411 -14.30 0.17 11.98
CA HIS A 411 -15.10 -0.35 13.09
C HIS A 411 -16.17 0.66 13.60
N PRO A 412 -15.87 1.97 13.78
CA PRO A 412 -16.88 2.94 14.18
C PRO A 412 -18.05 3.09 13.19
N LEU A 413 -17.82 2.86 11.88
CA LEU A 413 -18.89 2.92 10.87
C LEU A 413 -19.93 1.83 11.08
N SER A 414 -19.53 0.65 11.57
CA SER A 414 -20.47 -0.44 11.84
C SER A 414 -21.56 -0.03 12.84
N CYS A 415 -21.23 0.84 13.81
CA CYS A 415 -22.17 1.38 14.79
C CYS A 415 -23.16 2.39 14.19
N LEU A 416 -22.74 3.13 13.15
CA LEU A 416 -23.61 4.08 12.43
C LEU A 416 -24.37 3.43 11.26
N ALA A 417 -23.91 2.28 10.78
CA ALA A 417 -24.49 1.53 9.67
C ALA A 417 -25.79 0.79 10.02
N GLY A 418 -26.24 0.86 11.27
CA GLY A 418 -27.28 0.05 11.90
C GLY A 418 -28.72 0.21 11.38
N SER A 419 -28.96 0.52 10.10
CA SER A 419 -30.29 0.26 9.54
C SER A 419 -30.47 -1.25 9.35
N PRO A 420 -31.59 -1.85 9.81
CA PRO A 420 -31.86 -3.29 9.62
C PRO A 420 -31.83 -3.73 8.15
N GLU A 421 -32.05 -2.81 7.22
CA GLU A 421 -31.97 -3.05 5.79
C GLU A 421 -30.52 -3.25 5.31
N LYS A 422 -29.58 -2.37 5.70
CA LYS A 422 -28.16 -2.51 5.33
C LYS A 422 -27.53 -3.76 5.91
N SER A 423 -27.83 -4.05 7.18
CA SER A 423 -27.37 -5.29 7.81
C SER A 423 -27.82 -6.52 7.03
N ARG A 424 -29.11 -6.59 6.65
CA ARG A 424 -29.64 -7.68 5.80
C ARG A 424 -28.94 -7.77 4.45
N MET A 425 -28.66 -6.63 3.81
CA MET A 425 -27.97 -6.58 2.52
C MET A 425 -26.56 -7.20 2.59
N TYR A 426 -25.75 -6.85 3.60
CA TYR A 426 -24.41 -7.43 3.75
C TYR A 426 -24.43 -8.88 4.24
N CYS A 427 -25.41 -9.27 5.07
CA CYS A 427 -25.57 -10.69 5.45
C CYS A 427 -25.94 -11.54 4.22
N HIS A 428 -26.78 -11.01 3.33
CA HIS A 428 -27.08 -11.67 2.06
C HIS A 428 -25.85 -11.79 1.15
N CYS A 429 -25.00 -10.77 1.12
CA CYS A 429 -23.70 -10.83 0.43
C CYS A 429 -22.80 -11.94 0.98
N ALA A 430 -22.69 -12.08 2.31
CA ALA A 430 -21.93 -13.17 2.92
C ALA A 430 -22.47 -14.56 2.52
N ASP A 431 -23.79 -14.75 2.54
CA ASP A 431 -24.43 -15.99 2.08
C ASP A 431 -24.15 -16.28 0.59
N THR A 432 -24.12 -15.23 -0.22
CA THR A 432 -23.88 -15.31 -1.66
C THR A 432 -22.42 -15.64 -1.97
N LEU A 433 -21.46 -15.04 -1.24
CA LEU A 433 -20.06 -15.40 -1.30
C LEU A 433 -19.83 -16.87 -0.92
N ALA A 434 -20.47 -17.36 0.14
CA ALA A 434 -20.42 -18.77 0.53
C ALA A 434 -20.92 -19.68 -0.59
N LEU A 435 -22.09 -19.36 -1.18
CA LEU A 435 -22.68 -20.13 -2.27
C LEU A 435 -21.74 -20.22 -3.49
N TYR A 436 -21.07 -19.13 -3.86
CA TYR A 436 -20.15 -19.13 -5.00
C TYR A 436 -18.85 -19.90 -4.73
N LEU A 437 -18.37 -19.92 -3.48
CA LEU A 437 -17.27 -20.81 -3.08
C LEU A 437 -17.69 -22.29 -3.15
N GLU A 438 -18.87 -22.64 -2.63
CA GLU A 438 -19.44 -23.99 -2.68
C GLU A 438 -19.57 -24.49 -4.13
N ARG A 439 -19.97 -23.61 -5.05
CA ARG A 439 -20.11 -23.90 -6.49
C ARG A 439 -18.82 -23.79 -7.29
N ARG A 440 -17.74 -23.31 -6.68
CA ARG A 440 -16.48 -22.95 -7.37
C ARG A 440 -16.69 -21.97 -8.53
N ASP A 441 -17.66 -21.06 -8.38
CA ASP A 441 -17.96 -20.04 -9.37
C ASP A 441 -17.07 -18.81 -9.14
N LEU A 442 -15.87 -18.85 -9.76
CA LEU A 442 -14.87 -17.80 -9.68
C LEU A 442 -15.43 -16.43 -10.08
N ASP A 443 -16.10 -16.34 -11.23
CA ASP A 443 -16.55 -15.07 -11.77
C ASP A 443 -17.64 -14.45 -10.89
N ALA A 444 -18.56 -15.26 -10.37
CA ALA A 444 -19.59 -14.79 -9.47
C ALA A 444 -19.03 -14.39 -8.10
N PHE A 445 -18.11 -15.17 -7.53
CA PHE A 445 -17.41 -14.82 -6.30
C PHE A 445 -16.65 -13.49 -6.45
N CYS A 446 -15.93 -13.32 -7.55
CA CYS A 446 -15.20 -12.09 -7.88
C CYS A 446 -16.12 -10.86 -7.96
N ARG A 447 -17.27 -10.99 -8.65
CA ARG A 447 -18.24 -9.89 -8.75
C ARG A 447 -18.84 -9.52 -7.41
N GLU A 448 -19.21 -10.51 -6.60
CA GLU A 448 -19.82 -10.30 -5.29
C GLU A 448 -18.83 -9.65 -4.32
N ALA A 449 -17.57 -10.11 -4.30
CA ALA A 449 -16.51 -9.51 -3.50
C ALA A 449 -16.26 -8.06 -3.91
N LYS A 450 -16.19 -7.78 -5.21
CA LYS A 450 -16.06 -6.41 -5.71
C LYS A 450 -17.24 -5.53 -5.28
N TRP A 451 -18.46 -6.03 -5.43
CA TRP A 451 -19.67 -5.31 -5.00
C TRP A 451 -19.60 -4.97 -3.51
N HIS A 452 -19.13 -5.89 -2.66
CA HIS A 452 -18.98 -5.67 -1.21
C HIS A 452 -18.04 -4.48 -0.92
N PHE A 453 -16.86 -4.44 -1.54
CA PHE A 453 -15.91 -3.34 -1.35
C PHE A 453 -16.44 -2.02 -1.89
N ASP A 454 -17.04 -2.02 -3.08
CA ASP A 454 -17.62 -0.83 -3.70
C ASP A 454 -18.76 -0.26 -2.84
N SER A 455 -19.65 -1.13 -2.36
CA SER A 455 -20.79 -0.78 -1.51
C SER A 455 -20.34 -0.19 -0.18
N LEU A 456 -19.36 -0.80 0.50
CA LEU A 456 -18.78 -0.28 1.74
C LEU A 456 -18.10 1.07 1.53
N LEU A 457 -17.37 1.26 0.41
CA LEU A 457 -16.69 2.50 0.10
C LEU A 457 -17.70 3.64 -0.11
N LEU A 458 -18.72 3.41 -0.95
CA LEU A 458 -19.76 4.39 -1.21
C LEU A 458 -20.54 4.74 0.05
N PHE A 459 -20.88 3.74 0.85
CA PHE A 459 -21.59 3.94 2.11
C PHE A 459 -20.76 4.75 3.11
N GLY A 460 -19.51 4.34 3.37
CA GLY A 460 -18.62 5.02 4.29
C GLY A 460 -18.34 6.46 3.86
N ARG A 461 -18.12 6.68 2.55
CA ARG A 461 -17.93 8.02 1.98
C ARG A 461 -19.16 8.91 2.16
N ALA A 462 -20.35 8.41 1.82
CA ALA A 462 -21.59 9.18 1.97
C ALA A 462 -21.81 9.61 3.42
N LEU A 463 -21.58 8.71 4.37
CA LEU A 463 -21.72 9.00 5.80
C LEU A 463 -20.72 10.05 6.29
N LEU A 464 -19.45 9.93 5.89
CA LEU A 464 -18.40 10.89 6.24
C LEU A 464 -18.69 12.29 5.68
N LEU A 465 -19.20 12.37 4.45
CA LEU A 465 -19.60 13.64 3.84
C LEU A 465 -20.78 14.30 4.56
N GLN A 466 -21.77 13.50 5.00
CA GLN A 466 -22.90 14.00 5.81
C GLN A 466 -22.43 14.63 7.14
N HIS A 467 -21.33 14.15 7.71
CA HIS A 467 -20.74 14.65 8.95
C HIS A 467 -19.59 15.67 8.71
N GLY A 468 -19.54 16.28 7.52
CA GLY A 468 -18.64 17.39 7.22
C GLY A 468 -17.17 17.02 6.97
N ALA A 469 -16.85 15.74 6.76
CA ALA A 469 -15.49 15.30 6.45
C ALA A 469 -15.15 15.52 4.97
N GLY A 470 -15.02 16.78 4.53
CA GLY A 470 -14.79 17.12 3.12
C GLY A 470 -13.50 16.56 2.50
N GLY A 471 -12.52 16.16 3.32
CA GLY A 471 -11.25 15.57 2.85
C GLY A 471 -11.39 14.22 2.13
N VAL A 472 -12.53 13.51 2.29
CA VAL A 472 -12.77 12.24 1.58
C VAL A 472 -13.42 12.42 0.22
N LYS A 473 -13.77 13.65 -0.19
CA LYS A 473 -14.39 13.94 -1.50
C LYS A 473 -13.60 13.35 -2.68
N PRO A 474 -12.24 13.42 -2.72
CA PRO A 474 -11.48 12.91 -3.85
C PRO A 474 -11.46 11.38 -3.97
N ILE A 475 -11.71 10.64 -2.87
CA ILE A 475 -11.73 9.17 -2.89
C ILE A 475 -13.05 8.74 -3.54
N VAL A 476 -13.01 8.26 -4.78
CA VAL A 476 -14.21 7.90 -5.55
C VAL A 476 -14.04 6.56 -6.25
N LEU A 477 -15.16 5.90 -6.55
CA LEU A 477 -15.17 4.83 -7.54
C LEU A 477 -15.26 5.44 -8.94
N VAL A 478 -14.66 4.77 -9.91
CA VAL A 478 -14.91 5.08 -11.32
C VAL A 478 -16.25 4.47 -11.70
N GLU A 479 -17.21 5.32 -12.06
CA GLU A 479 -18.46 4.86 -12.64
C GLU A 479 -18.16 4.20 -14.00
N GLY A 480 -18.43 2.89 -14.10
CA GLY A 480 -18.36 2.19 -15.39
C GLY A 480 -17.06 1.45 -15.71
N LEU A 481 -16.21 1.10 -14.72
CA LEU A 481 -15.36 -0.08 -14.90
C LEU A 481 -16.28 -1.23 -15.33
N PRO A 482 -15.96 -1.97 -16.42
CA PRO A 482 -16.88 -2.95 -16.97
C PRO A 482 -17.31 -3.86 -15.83
N LYS A 483 -18.62 -3.92 -15.58
CA LYS A 483 -19.16 -5.03 -14.80
C LYS A 483 -18.72 -6.29 -15.57
N PRO A 484 -17.90 -7.17 -14.97
CA PRO A 484 -17.47 -8.38 -15.65
C PRO A 484 -18.65 -9.26 -16.04
#